data_AF-A0A1I3Y2V4-F1
#
_entry.id   AF-A0A1I3Y2V4-F1
#
_cell.length_a   1.000
_cell.length_b   1.000
_cell.length_c   1.000
_cell.angle_alpha   90.00
_cell.angle_beta   90.00
_cell.angle_gamma   90.00
#
_symmetry.space_group_name_H-M   'P 1'
#
loop_
_entity.id
_entity.type
_entity.pdbx_description
1 polymer ?
#
loop_
_entity_poly.entity_id
_entity_poly.type
_entity_poly.pdbx_seq_one_letter_code
_entity_poly.pdbx_strand_id
1 'polypeptide(L)' 'MPQWMRRQLQRAFSGKDVRQIRLLNSCWFLYLEKHGGRPE' A
#
# COMPACT_ATOMS: atom_id res chain seq x y z
N MET A 1 0.78 7.56 -0.01
CA MET A 1 0.13 6.44 0.70
C MET A 1 -0.08 6.82 2.16
N PRO A 2 -1.29 6.68 2.75
CA PRO A 2 -1.59 7.13 4.11
C PRO A 2 -0.66 6.55 5.17
N GLN A 3 -0.47 7.29 6.27
CA GLN A 3 0.36 6.88 7.41
C GLN A 3 0.01 5.48 7.93
N TRP A 4 -1.28 5.15 8.02
CA TRP A 4 -1.74 3.85 8.50
C TRP A 4 -1.36 2.70 7.57
N MET A 5 -1.38 2.94 6.26
CA MET A 5 -1.10 1.94 5.24
C MET A 5 0.41 1.68 5.12
N ARG A 6 1.23 2.73 5.30
CA ARG A 6 2.69 2.59 5.43
C ARG A 6 3.09 1.73 6.63
N ARG A 7 2.44 1.90 7.78
CA ARG A 7 2.66 1.04 8.97
C ARG A 7 2.28 -0.42 8.70
N GLN A 8 1.22 -0.66 7.94
CA GLN A 8 0.83 -2.03 7.54
C GLN A 8 1.88 -2.66 6.62
N LEU A 9 2.41 -1.91 5.63
CA LEU A 9 3.51 -2.38 4.78
C LEU A 9 4.77 -2.70 5.58
N GLN A 10 5.14 -1.87 6.55
CA GLN A 10 6.31 -2.13 7.40
C GLN A 10 6.16 -3.44 8.18
N ARG A 11 4.99 -3.70 8.76
CA ARG A 11 4.71 -4.97 9.48
C ARG A 11 4.74 -6.16 8.53
N ALA A 12 4.11 -6.04 7.36
CA ALA A 12 4.12 -7.10 6.34
C ALA A 12 5.53 -7.39 5.84
N PHE A 13 6.36 -6.35 5.67
CA PHE A 13 7.77 -6.48 5.30
C PHE A 13 8.59 -7.18 6.37
N SER A 14 8.47 -6.78 7.63
CA SER A 14 9.14 -7.46 8.75
C SER A 14 8.72 -8.92 8.87
N GLY A 15 7.44 -9.23 8.63
CA GLY A 15 6.90 -10.59 8.60
C GLY A 15 7.17 -11.37 7.31
N LYS A 16 7.84 -10.76 6.32
CA LYS A 16 8.03 -11.31 4.97
C LYS A 16 6.73 -11.78 4.29
N ASP A 17 5.60 -11.16 4.62
CA ASP A 17 4.31 -11.45 3.99
C ASP A 17 4.19 -10.72 2.65
N VAL A 18 4.76 -11.36 1.62
CA VAL A 18 4.74 -10.85 0.24
C VAL A 18 3.32 -10.72 -0.30
N ARG A 19 2.37 -11.55 0.17
CA ARG A 19 0.97 -11.51 -0.29
C ARG A 19 0.30 -10.24 0.22
N GLN A 20 0.48 -9.94 1.51
CA GLN A 20 -0.06 -8.73 2.12
C GLN A 20 0.55 -7.46 1.49
N ILE A 21 1.86 -7.47 1.20
CA ILE A 21 2.52 -6.35 0.50
C ILE A 21 1.90 -6.11 -0.87
N ARG A 22 1.73 -7.17 -1.67
CA ARG A 22 1.12 -7.07 -3.01
C ARG A 22 -0.30 -6.53 -2.94
N LEU A 23 -1.11 -7.06 -2.04
CA LEU A 23 -2.50 -6.61 -1.84
C LEU A 23 -2.54 -5.12 -1.47
N LEU A 24 -1.76 -4.70 -0.46
CA LEU A 24 -1.73 -3.31 0.00
C LEU A 24 -1.28 -2.35 -1.11
N ASN A 25 -0.28 -2.74 -1.91
CA ASN A 25 0.15 -1.96 -3.07
C ASN A 25 -0.96 -1.86 -4.12
N SER A 26 -1.60 -2.97 -4.49
CA SER A 26 -2.72 -2.97 -5.43
C SER A 26 -3.87 -2.07 -4.95
N CYS A 27 -4.25 -2.15 -3.67
CA CYS A 27 -5.26 -1.26 -3.10
C CYS A 27 -4.84 0.22 -3.20
N TRP A 28 -3.56 0.53 -2.96
CA TRP A 28 -3.06 1.89 -3.07
C TRP A 28 -3.11 2.43 -4.50
N PHE A 29 -2.74 1.62 -5.49
CA PHE A 29 -2.83 2.00 -6.90
C PHE A 29 -4.29 2.20 -7.35
N LEU A 30 -5.20 1.29 -6.97
CA LEU A 30 -6.63 1.43 -7.27
C LEU A 30 -7.22 2.70 -6.65
N TYR A 31 -6.81 3.02 -5.42
CA TYR A 31 -7.19 4.28 -4.78
C TYR A 31 -6.66 5.49 -5.58
N LEU A 32 -5.39 5.49 -5.99
CA LEU A 32 -4.82 6.60 -6.76
C LEU A 32 -5.49 6.78 -8.13
N GLU A 33 -5.78 5.69 -8.83
CA GLU A 33 -6.49 5.71 -10.11
C GLU A 33 -7.88 6.33 -9.96
N LYS A 34 -8.62 5.93 -8.92
CA LYS A 34 -9.95 6.48 -8.62
C LYS A 34 -9.90 7.96 -8.21
N HIS A 35 -8.82 8.41 -7.61
CA HIS A 35 -8.67 9.77 -7.07
C HIS A 35 -7.83 10.70 -7.97
N GLY A 36 -7.48 10.28 -9.19
CA GLY A 36 -6.81 11.11 -10.21
C GLY A 36 -5.40 11.61 -9.87
N GLY A 37 -4.79 11.08 -8.80
CA GLY A 37 -3.61 11.66 -8.19
C GLY A 37 -2.32 10.95 -8.58
N ARG A 38 -1.46 11.63 -9.34
CA ARG A 38 -0.03 11.31 -9.36
C ARG A 38 0.51 11.53 -7.94
N PRO A 39 1.13 10.53 -7.28
CA PRO A 39 1.70 10.74 -5.96
C PRO A 39 2.95 11.62 -6.11
N GLU A 40 2.93 12.82 -5.55
CA GLU A 40 4.13 13.63 -5.32
C GLU A 40 5.03 13.01 -4.24
#